data_AF-A0A2W0ESS8-F1
#
_entry.id   AF-A0A2W0ESS8-F1
#
_cell.length_a   1.000
_cell.length_b   1.000
_cell.length_c   1.000
_cell.angle_alpha   90.00
_cell.angle_beta   90.00
_cell.angle_gamma   90.00
#
_symmetry.space_group_name_H-M   'P 1'
#
loop_
_entity.id
_entity.type
_entity.pdbx_description
1 polymer ?
#
loop_
_entity_poly.entity_id
_entity_poly.type
_entity_poly.pdbx_seq_one_letter_code
_entity_poly.pdbx_strand_id
1 'polypeptide(L)'
;ILHVLTMDEPHEAIIIGARGQVDIDELREAEHESQSALPFLRFTRLTEADAGLRAFAEKACKQRRDRTALIDLMHGLNQHMTYTPGSTEVDTSAAQAFAGRSGVCQDHTHAFLACTRSLGIPARYVSGYLYSENCEHLASHAWAEAWLDDAWYSFDVTNELARPERHLKLAVGLDYLDACPVRGMRRGGGCEQMHAKVLVSPTPAPVILVQQQ
;
A
#
# COMPACT_ATOMS: atom_id res chain seq x y z
N ILE A 1 -15.17 14.20 0.51
CA ILE A 1 -15.29 15.42 1.35
C ILE A 1 -13.93 16.11 1.31
N LEU A 2 -13.86 17.38 0.94
CA LEU A 2 -12.62 18.16 0.94
C LEU A 2 -12.74 19.19 2.05
N HIS A 3 -11.79 19.18 3.00
CA HIS A 3 -11.66 20.22 4.01
C HIS A 3 -10.48 21.11 3.63
N VAL A 4 -10.72 22.42 3.58
CA VAL A 4 -9.67 23.42 3.33
C VAL A 4 -9.55 24.28 4.59
N LEU A 5 -8.34 24.34 5.14
CA LEU A 5 -7.98 25.25 6.22
C LEU A 5 -7.01 26.28 5.65
N THR A 6 -7.27 27.57 5.90
CA THR A 6 -6.35 28.66 5.59
C THR A 6 -6.01 29.36 6.90
N MET A 7 -4.72 29.56 7.16
CA MET A 7 -4.19 30.31 8.29
C MET A 7 -3.29 31.40 7.73
N ASP A 8 -3.59 32.65 8.05
CA ASP A 8 -2.94 33.86 7.56
C ASP A 8 -2.14 34.61 8.64
N GLU A 9 -2.20 34.13 9.89
CA GLU A 9 -1.35 34.58 11.00
C GLU A 9 -0.14 33.66 11.23
N PRO A 10 0.98 34.17 11.79
CA PRO A 10 2.12 33.35 12.17
C PRO A 10 1.71 32.22 13.15
N HIS A 11 2.16 31.00 12.88
CA HIS A 11 1.90 29.84 13.72
C HIS A 11 3.16 28.98 13.80
N GLU A 12 3.36 28.34 14.96
CA GLU A 12 4.50 27.45 15.18
C GLU A 12 4.18 25.99 14.87
N ALA A 13 2.90 25.61 14.90
CA ALA A 13 2.45 24.25 14.63
C ALA A 13 1.03 24.21 14.06
N ILE A 14 0.76 23.20 13.23
CA ILE A 14 -0.57 22.82 12.76
C ILE A 14 -0.80 21.37 13.17
N ILE A 15 -1.92 21.10 13.86
CA ILE A 15 -2.30 19.75 14.29
C ILE A 15 -3.60 19.37 13.57
N ILE A 16 -3.54 18.31 12.78
CA ILE A 16 -4.69 17.75 12.06
C ILE A 16 -5.03 16.40 12.69
N GLY A 17 -6.26 16.26 13.18
CA GLY A 17 -6.76 15.02 13.77
C GLY A 17 -7.98 14.49 13.02
N ALA A 18 -7.98 13.19 12.73
CA ALA A 18 -9.12 12.47 12.17
C ALA A 18 -9.38 11.19 12.99
N ARG A 19 -10.66 10.87 13.21
CA ARG A 19 -11.11 9.64 13.86
C ARG A 19 -12.33 9.08 13.14
N GLY A 20 -12.46 7.76 13.12
CA GLY A 20 -13.60 7.08 12.51
C GLY A 20 -13.71 5.64 12.98
N GLN A 21 -14.86 5.04 12.71
CA GLN A 21 -15.08 3.60 12.82
C GLN A 21 -15.28 3.04 11.41
N VAL A 22 -14.76 1.85 11.19
CA VAL A 22 -14.71 1.16 9.90
C VAL A 22 -15.03 -0.30 10.13
N ASP A 23 -15.83 -0.87 9.25
CA ASP A 23 -16.13 -2.29 9.25
C ASP A 23 -15.29 -2.96 8.16
N ILE A 24 -14.55 -4.00 8.54
CA ILE A 24 -13.73 -4.80 7.62
C ILE A 24 -14.47 -6.11 7.37
N ASP A 25 -14.74 -6.41 6.11
CA ASP A 25 -15.24 -7.72 5.70
C ASP A 25 -14.06 -8.66 5.47
N GLU A 26 -13.75 -9.47 6.48
CA GLU A 26 -12.64 -10.42 6.46
C GLU A 26 -12.80 -11.52 5.40
N LEU A 27 -14.03 -11.75 4.91
CA LEU A 27 -14.32 -12.75 3.89
C LEU A 27 -14.15 -12.21 2.46
N ARG A 28 -13.89 -10.91 2.31
CA ARG A 28 -13.80 -10.27 1.00
C ARG A 28 -12.46 -10.54 0.33
N GLU A 29 -12.48 -11.48 -0.61
CA GLU A 29 -11.27 -11.87 -1.34
C GLU A 29 -10.89 -10.93 -2.48
N ALA A 30 -11.88 -10.29 -3.10
CA ALA A 30 -11.70 -9.42 -4.25
C ALA A 30 -12.72 -8.29 -4.26
N GLU A 31 -12.31 -7.13 -4.77
CA GLU A 31 -13.17 -5.96 -4.94
C GLU A 31 -13.55 -5.79 -6.40
N HIS A 32 -14.86 -5.78 -6.68
CA HIS A 32 -15.37 -5.51 -8.02
C HIS A 32 -15.57 -4.01 -8.20
N GLU A 33 -15.09 -3.47 -9.31
CA GLU A 33 -15.27 -2.06 -9.66
C GLU A 33 -15.82 -1.91 -11.07
N SER A 34 -16.65 -0.89 -11.28
CA SER A 34 -17.18 -0.55 -12.60
C SER A 34 -16.23 0.32 -13.44
N GLN A 35 -15.20 0.88 -12.81
CA GLN A 35 -14.21 1.72 -13.47
C GLN A 35 -13.18 0.87 -14.21
N SER A 36 -12.67 1.40 -15.33
CA SER A 36 -11.67 0.69 -16.11
C SER A 36 -10.36 0.53 -15.33
N ALA A 37 -9.82 -0.69 -15.30
CA ALA A 37 -8.51 -0.97 -14.72
C ALA A 37 -7.33 -0.50 -15.60
N LEU A 38 -7.56 -0.21 -16.90
CA LEU A 38 -6.51 0.11 -17.86
C LEU A 38 -5.56 1.26 -17.48
N PRO A 39 -5.98 2.34 -16.78
CA PRO A 39 -5.06 3.38 -16.32
C PRO A 39 -3.92 2.84 -15.44
N PHE A 40 -4.14 1.72 -14.75
CA PHE A 40 -3.17 1.08 -13.86
C PHE A 40 -2.15 0.19 -14.58
N LEU A 41 -2.15 0.19 -15.91
CA LEU A 41 -1.03 -0.33 -16.73
C LEU A 41 0.11 0.69 -16.87
N ARG A 42 -0.13 1.97 -16.52
CA ARG A 42 0.88 3.03 -16.59
C ARG A 42 1.97 2.79 -15.56
N PHE A 43 3.20 3.11 -15.95
CA PHE A 43 4.35 3.17 -15.04
C PHE A 43 4.65 4.61 -14.63
N THR A 44 5.35 4.73 -13.51
CA THR A 44 5.91 5.97 -12.97
C THR A 44 7.40 5.77 -12.72
N ARG A 45 8.15 6.82 -12.35
CA ARG A 45 9.56 6.66 -11.97
C ARG A 45 9.77 5.61 -10.88
N LEU A 46 8.84 5.53 -9.92
CA LEU A 46 8.95 4.60 -8.79
C LEU A 46 8.60 3.16 -9.17
N THR A 47 7.86 2.95 -10.26
CA THR A 47 7.31 1.64 -10.65
C THR A 47 7.74 1.19 -12.05
N GLU A 48 8.75 1.86 -12.64
CA GLU A 48 9.31 1.47 -13.91
C GLU A 48 10.12 0.18 -13.75
N ALA A 49 9.73 -0.86 -14.48
CA ALA A 49 10.50 -2.11 -14.52
C ALA A 49 11.76 -1.91 -15.36
N ASP A 50 12.91 -2.35 -14.86
CA ASP A 50 14.14 -2.49 -15.63
C ASP A 50 14.24 -3.88 -16.26
N ALA A 51 15.40 -4.24 -16.83
CA ALA A 51 15.57 -5.59 -17.40
C ALA A 51 15.55 -6.68 -16.33
N GLY A 52 16.05 -6.39 -15.12
CA GLY A 52 16.10 -7.33 -14.01
C GLY A 52 14.70 -7.71 -13.50
N LEU A 53 13.87 -6.70 -13.24
CA LEU A 53 12.48 -6.89 -12.83
C LEU A 53 11.64 -7.61 -13.89
N ARG A 54 11.78 -7.25 -15.17
CA ARG A 54 11.09 -7.96 -16.28
C ARG A 54 11.46 -9.44 -16.32
N ALA A 55 12.76 -9.74 -16.30
CA ALA A 55 13.24 -11.13 -16.30
C ALA A 55 12.78 -11.89 -15.04
N PHE A 56 12.75 -11.22 -13.89
CA PHE A 56 12.24 -11.81 -12.65
C PHE A 56 10.75 -12.16 -12.75
N ALA A 57 9.94 -11.23 -13.25
CA ALA A 57 8.51 -11.41 -13.45
C ALA A 57 8.21 -12.55 -14.42
N GLU A 58 8.90 -12.60 -15.57
CA GLU A 58 8.77 -13.67 -16.55
C GLU A 58 9.17 -15.04 -15.97
N LYS A 59 10.23 -15.10 -15.15
CA LYS A 59 10.67 -16.34 -14.51
C LYS A 59 9.67 -16.82 -13.47
N ALA A 60 9.17 -15.92 -12.62
CA ALA A 60 8.24 -16.26 -11.54
C ALA A 60 6.87 -16.70 -12.09
N CYS A 61 6.31 -15.92 -13.02
CA CYS A 61 4.97 -16.19 -13.57
C CYS A 61 4.99 -17.19 -14.73
N LYS A 62 6.14 -17.40 -15.38
CA LYS A 62 6.26 -18.19 -16.62
C LYS A 62 5.26 -17.65 -17.66
N GLN A 63 4.44 -18.52 -18.23
CA GLN A 63 3.37 -18.16 -19.17
C GLN A 63 2.01 -17.92 -18.49
N ARG A 64 1.91 -18.03 -17.16
CA ARG A 64 0.65 -17.82 -16.44
C ARG A 64 0.44 -16.34 -16.12
N ARG A 65 -0.82 -15.92 -16.12
CA ARG A 65 -1.26 -14.55 -15.78
C ARG A 65 -2.43 -14.56 -14.79
N ASP A 66 -2.58 -15.67 -14.08
CA ASP A 66 -3.61 -15.88 -13.08
C ASP A 66 -3.16 -15.43 -11.68
N ARG A 67 -4.08 -15.50 -10.72
CA ARG A 67 -3.83 -15.15 -9.32
C ARG A 67 -2.69 -15.96 -8.71
N THR A 68 -2.60 -17.25 -9.03
CA THR A 68 -1.54 -18.13 -8.52
C THR A 68 -0.16 -17.68 -9.00
N ALA A 69 -0.04 -17.24 -10.26
CA ALA A 69 1.22 -16.71 -10.80
C ALA A 69 1.66 -15.43 -10.09
N LEU A 70 0.72 -14.58 -9.69
CA LEU A 70 1.02 -13.38 -8.91
C LEU A 70 1.35 -13.68 -7.45
N ILE A 71 0.76 -14.73 -6.86
CA ILE A 71 1.17 -15.24 -5.53
C ILE A 71 2.63 -15.74 -5.60
N ASP A 72 2.99 -16.49 -6.65
CA ASP A 72 4.38 -16.96 -6.82
C ASP A 72 5.37 -15.79 -7.00
N LEU A 73 4.96 -14.75 -7.72
CA LEU A 73 5.74 -13.50 -7.85
C LEU A 73 5.91 -12.79 -6.51
N MET A 74 4.84 -12.71 -5.70
CA MET A 74 4.86 -12.12 -4.36
C MET A 74 5.88 -12.83 -3.46
N HIS A 75 5.81 -14.15 -3.35
CA HIS A 75 6.77 -14.94 -2.57
C HIS A 75 8.20 -14.78 -3.09
N GLY A 76 8.38 -14.80 -4.41
CA GLY A 76 9.70 -14.60 -5.01
C GLY A 76 10.30 -13.25 -4.64
N LEU A 77 9.52 -12.17 -4.69
CA LEU A 77 9.98 -10.83 -4.33
C LEU A 77 10.30 -10.73 -2.83
N ASN A 78 9.47 -11.29 -1.96
CA ASN A 78 9.74 -11.35 -0.52
C ASN A 78 11.07 -12.07 -0.22
N GLN A 79 11.31 -13.21 -0.88
CA GLN A 79 12.56 -13.96 -0.72
C GLN A 79 13.79 -13.22 -1.27
N HIS A 80 13.61 -12.42 -2.32
CA HIS A 80 14.70 -11.69 -2.97
C HIS A 80 15.05 -10.37 -2.25
N MET A 81 14.07 -9.73 -1.61
CA MET A 81 14.21 -8.44 -0.94
C MET A 81 14.02 -8.59 0.57
N THR A 82 15.07 -8.33 1.34
CA THR A 82 14.96 -8.36 2.81
C THR A 82 14.27 -7.09 3.33
N TYR A 83 13.28 -7.25 4.22
CA TYR A 83 12.67 -6.10 4.89
C TYR A 83 13.69 -5.42 5.82
N THR A 84 14.02 -4.15 5.57
CA THR A 84 15.03 -3.41 6.33
C THR A 84 14.64 -1.93 6.47
N PRO A 85 14.06 -1.52 7.62
CA PRO A 85 13.75 -0.11 7.88
C PRO A 85 14.99 0.78 7.76
N GLY A 86 14.86 1.92 7.08
CA GLY A 86 15.92 2.90 6.90
C GLY A 86 16.98 2.55 5.85
N SER A 87 16.79 1.48 5.05
CA SER A 87 17.70 1.14 3.94
C SER A 87 17.42 1.92 2.66
N THR A 88 16.23 2.52 2.54
CA THR A 88 15.73 3.20 1.35
C THR A 88 15.14 4.56 1.71
N GLU A 89 15.18 5.47 0.75
CA GLU A 89 14.52 6.77 0.79
C GLU A 89 13.17 6.72 0.09
N VAL A 90 12.28 7.68 0.37
CA VAL A 90 10.92 7.75 -0.21
C VAL A 90 10.91 7.77 -1.74
N ASP A 91 11.98 8.27 -2.37
CA ASP A 91 12.09 8.37 -3.82
C ASP A 91 12.83 7.18 -4.46
N THR A 92 13.25 6.17 -3.68
CA THR A 92 13.85 4.94 -4.18
C THR A 92 12.90 4.22 -5.14
N SER A 93 13.38 3.93 -6.35
CA SER A 93 12.59 3.21 -7.36
C SER A 93 12.57 1.70 -7.11
N ALA A 94 11.54 1.04 -7.64
CA ALA A 94 11.44 -0.42 -7.68
C ALA A 94 12.74 -1.11 -8.13
N ALA A 95 13.35 -0.62 -9.23
CA ALA A 95 14.56 -1.19 -9.78
C ALA A 95 15.77 -1.04 -8.83
N GLN A 96 15.90 0.11 -8.16
CA GLN A 96 16.97 0.34 -7.19
C GLN A 96 16.84 -0.57 -5.97
N ALA A 97 15.65 -0.67 -5.38
CA ALA A 97 15.41 -1.52 -4.23
C ALA A 97 15.58 -3.02 -4.57
N PHE A 98 15.08 -3.43 -5.74
CA PHE A 98 15.24 -4.80 -6.24
C PHE A 98 16.71 -5.18 -6.47
N ALA A 99 17.52 -4.28 -7.04
CA ALA A 99 18.95 -4.47 -7.21
C ALA A 99 19.69 -4.49 -5.85
N GLY A 100 19.26 -3.64 -4.91
CA GLY A 100 19.78 -3.58 -3.54
C GLY A 100 19.39 -4.75 -2.65
N ARG A 101 18.40 -5.57 -3.05
CA ARG A 101 17.89 -6.73 -2.31
C ARG A 101 17.38 -6.39 -0.90
N SER A 102 16.95 -5.16 -0.70
CA SER A 102 16.48 -4.66 0.59
C SER A 102 15.51 -3.50 0.38
N GLY A 103 14.55 -3.35 1.28
CA GLY A 103 13.63 -2.22 1.29
C GLY A 103 12.56 -2.36 2.37
N VAL A 104 11.56 -1.48 2.33
CA VAL A 104 10.40 -1.49 3.21
C VAL A 104 9.12 -1.84 2.42
N CYS A 105 7.95 -1.80 3.06
CA CYS A 105 6.68 -2.18 2.42
C CYS A 105 6.37 -1.39 1.14
N GLN A 106 6.78 -0.11 1.10
CA GLN A 106 6.73 0.71 -0.10
C GLN A 106 7.51 0.08 -1.27
N ASP A 107 8.77 -0.28 -1.05
CA ASP A 107 9.66 -0.80 -2.09
C ASP A 107 9.20 -2.15 -2.62
N HIS A 108 8.76 -3.04 -1.71
CA HIS A 108 8.23 -4.35 -2.08
C HIS A 108 6.97 -4.20 -2.93
N THR A 109 6.09 -3.26 -2.56
CA THR A 109 4.89 -2.93 -3.32
C THR A 109 5.26 -2.38 -4.70
N HIS A 110 6.19 -1.43 -4.80
CA HIS A 110 6.63 -0.89 -6.09
C HIS A 110 7.28 -1.94 -6.99
N ALA A 111 8.10 -2.83 -6.44
CA ALA A 111 8.69 -3.94 -7.19
C ALA A 111 7.61 -4.89 -7.74
N PHE A 112 6.60 -5.22 -6.93
CA PHE A 112 5.48 -6.04 -7.38
C PHE A 112 4.66 -5.36 -8.48
N LEU A 113 4.37 -4.06 -8.34
CA LEU A 113 3.67 -3.29 -9.36
C LEU A 113 4.46 -3.24 -10.67
N ALA A 114 5.76 -2.98 -10.60
CA ALA A 114 6.64 -2.94 -11.77
C ALA A 114 6.63 -4.28 -12.52
N CYS A 115 6.81 -5.39 -11.79
CA CYS A 115 6.72 -6.73 -12.35
C CYS A 115 5.35 -7.02 -12.97
N THR A 116 4.27 -6.81 -12.22
CA THR A 116 2.90 -7.13 -12.65
C THR A 116 2.48 -6.33 -13.88
N ARG A 117 2.76 -5.02 -13.90
CA ARG A 117 2.47 -4.15 -15.05
C ARG A 117 3.30 -4.53 -16.28
N SER A 118 4.55 -4.96 -16.09
CA SER A 118 5.40 -5.44 -17.19
C SER A 118 4.86 -6.70 -17.87
N LEU A 119 4.05 -7.49 -17.15
CA LEU A 119 3.38 -8.67 -17.67
C LEU A 119 2.04 -8.34 -18.36
N GLY A 120 1.67 -7.06 -18.44
CA GLY A 120 0.42 -6.59 -19.05
C GLY A 120 -0.79 -6.68 -18.14
N ILE A 121 -0.60 -6.88 -16.82
CA ILE A 121 -1.69 -6.96 -15.84
C ILE A 121 -1.82 -5.59 -15.15
N PRO A 122 -3.01 -4.96 -15.16
CA PRO A 122 -3.22 -3.71 -14.43
C PRO A 122 -3.02 -3.93 -12.93
N ALA A 123 -2.24 -3.05 -12.30
CA ALA A 123 -1.99 -3.14 -10.87
C ALA A 123 -1.89 -1.75 -10.23
N ARG A 124 -2.42 -1.57 -9.03
CA ARG A 124 -2.48 -0.29 -8.32
C ARG A 124 -1.81 -0.36 -6.96
N TYR A 125 -1.17 0.73 -6.58
CA TYR A 125 -0.61 0.91 -5.26
C TYR A 125 -1.73 1.16 -4.27
N VAL A 126 -1.67 0.54 -3.10
CA VAL A 126 -2.61 0.76 -2.01
C VAL A 126 -1.85 1.19 -0.76
N SER A 127 -2.34 2.24 -0.11
CA SER A 127 -1.87 2.64 1.21
C SER A 127 -2.99 2.54 2.24
N GLY A 128 -2.59 2.28 3.47
CA GLY A 128 -3.53 2.05 4.54
C GLY A 128 -2.91 1.77 5.88
N TYR A 129 -3.68 1.14 6.74
CA TYR A 129 -3.25 0.66 8.06
C TYR A 129 -3.41 -0.86 8.12
N LEU A 130 -2.53 -1.55 8.85
CA LEU A 130 -2.55 -3.02 8.97
C LEU A 130 -2.74 -3.45 10.42
N TYR A 131 -3.95 -3.85 10.82
CA TYR A 131 -4.22 -4.28 12.20
C TYR A 131 -3.39 -5.52 12.61
N SER A 132 -2.71 -5.45 13.76
CA SER A 132 -1.95 -6.55 14.34
C SER A 132 -2.18 -6.62 15.85
N GLU A 133 -2.57 -7.80 16.36
CA GLU A 133 -2.87 -8.03 17.79
C GLU A 133 -1.67 -7.75 18.71
N ASN A 134 -0.44 -7.84 18.18
CA ASN A 134 0.79 -7.72 18.94
C ASN A 134 1.43 -6.32 18.86
N CYS A 135 0.82 -5.38 18.13
CA CYS A 135 1.36 -4.03 17.97
C CYS A 135 0.41 -3.02 18.60
N GLU A 136 0.82 -2.40 19.71
CA GLU A 136 0.09 -1.28 20.34
C GLU A 136 -0.05 -0.05 19.41
N HIS A 137 0.72 0.01 18.32
CA HIS A 137 0.70 1.07 17.33
C HIS A 137 0.66 0.50 15.92
N LEU A 138 -0.18 1.09 15.09
CA LEU A 138 -0.30 0.70 13.70
C LEU A 138 0.59 1.56 12.83
N ALA A 139 1.50 0.89 12.13
CA ALA A 139 2.31 1.52 11.11
C ALA A 139 1.44 1.73 9.86
N SER A 140 1.60 2.88 9.23
CA SER A 140 1.21 3.04 7.83
C SER A 140 1.81 1.88 7.02
N HIS A 141 0.97 1.23 6.22
CA HIS A 141 1.37 0.08 5.43
C HIS A 141 1.03 0.29 3.96
N ALA A 142 1.69 -0.48 3.11
CA ALA A 142 1.51 -0.45 1.68
C ALA A 142 1.46 -1.87 1.11
N TRP A 143 0.57 -2.06 0.14
CA TRP A 143 0.43 -3.31 -0.60
C TRP A 143 -0.05 -3.02 -2.03
N ALA A 144 -0.08 -4.05 -2.87
CA ALA A 144 -0.52 -3.93 -4.25
C ALA A 144 -1.90 -4.56 -4.45
N GLU A 145 -2.65 -4.06 -5.41
CA GLU A 145 -3.80 -4.76 -5.98
C GLU A 145 -3.59 -5.01 -7.47
N ALA A 146 -4.00 -6.18 -7.97
CA ALA A 146 -3.95 -6.51 -9.39
C ALA A 146 -5.33 -6.91 -9.91
N TRP A 147 -5.64 -6.48 -11.13
CA TRP A 147 -6.91 -6.76 -11.79
C TRP A 147 -6.87 -8.12 -12.48
N LEU A 148 -7.68 -9.05 -12.00
CA LEU A 148 -7.80 -10.41 -12.52
C LEU A 148 -9.28 -10.79 -12.52
N ASP A 149 -9.76 -11.45 -13.58
CA ASP A 149 -11.13 -11.98 -13.67
C ASP A 149 -12.22 -10.96 -13.26
N ASP A 150 -12.07 -9.72 -13.72
CA ASP A 150 -12.95 -8.58 -13.43
C ASP A 150 -13.06 -8.15 -11.95
N ALA A 151 -12.01 -8.42 -11.16
CA ALA A 151 -11.90 -7.97 -9.79
C ALA A 151 -10.47 -7.58 -9.37
N TRP A 152 -10.36 -6.72 -8.37
CA TRP A 152 -9.09 -6.38 -7.71
C TRP A 152 -8.77 -7.38 -6.62
N TYR A 153 -7.63 -8.06 -6.75
CA TYR A 153 -7.07 -8.92 -5.73
C TYR A 153 -5.88 -8.24 -5.05
N SER A 154 -5.81 -8.32 -3.73
CA SER A 154 -4.74 -7.74 -2.92
C SER A 154 -3.55 -8.69 -2.73
N PHE A 155 -2.34 -8.11 -2.76
CA PHE A 155 -1.07 -8.78 -2.60
C PHE A 155 -0.17 -7.95 -1.68
N ASP A 156 0.06 -8.44 -0.47
CA ASP A 156 0.98 -7.89 0.50
C ASP A 156 2.28 -8.69 0.48
N VAL A 157 3.25 -8.19 -0.29
CA VAL A 157 4.55 -8.83 -0.46
C VAL A 157 5.32 -8.91 0.86
N THR A 158 5.21 -7.89 1.72
CA THR A 158 5.98 -7.83 2.97
C THR A 158 5.53 -8.91 3.95
N ASN A 159 4.24 -9.17 4.04
CA ASN A 159 3.67 -10.16 4.95
C ASN A 159 3.34 -11.50 4.28
N GLU A 160 3.60 -11.63 2.98
CA GLU A 160 3.25 -12.80 2.16
C GLU A 160 1.74 -13.13 2.22
N LEU A 161 0.89 -12.10 2.24
CA LEU A 161 -0.57 -12.24 2.33
C LEU A 161 -1.23 -11.89 1.01
N ALA A 162 -1.92 -12.85 0.41
CA ALA A 162 -2.77 -12.65 -0.77
C ALA A 162 -4.25 -12.41 -0.42
N ARG A 163 -4.57 -12.32 0.88
CA ARG A 163 -5.90 -12.00 1.42
C ARG A 163 -5.74 -11.01 2.56
N PRO A 164 -6.19 -9.75 2.36
CA PRO A 164 -6.06 -8.73 3.39
C PRO A 164 -7.22 -8.82 4.39
N GLU A 165 -7.06 -9.59 5.46
CA GLU A 165 -8.10 -9.72 6.51
C GLU A 165 -8.07 -8.55 7.51
N ARG A 166 -6.95 -7.83 7.56
CA ARG A 166 -6.67 -6.81 8.60
C ARG A 166 -6.22 -5.48 8.00
N HIS A 167 -6.31 -5.32 6.68
CA HIS A 167 -5.85 -4.13 5.98
C HIS A 167 -6.99 -3.14 5.82
N LEU A 168 -6.79 -1.96 6.40
CA LEU A 168 -7.64 -0.82 6.20
C LEU A 168 -7.16 -0.02 4.99
N LYS A 169 -7.82 -0.18 3.85
CA LYS A 169 -7.57 0.61 2.64
C LYS A 169 -7.96 2.08 2.85
N LEU A 170 -7.05 3.01 2.53
CA LEU A 170 -7.29 4.45 2.59
C LEU A 170 -7.22 5.13 1.23
N ALA A 171 -6.20 4.79 0.44
CA ALA A 171 -5.99 5.39 -0.87
C ALA A 171 -5.41 4.38 -1.86
N VAL A 172 -5.73 4.60 -3.13
CA VAL A 172 -5.16 3.86 -4.26
C VAL A 172 -4.56 4.81 -5.29
N GLY A 173 -3.49 4.40 -5.95
CA GLY A 173 -2.75 5.25 -6.88
C GLY A 173 -1.83 4.48 -7.82
N LEU A 174 -1.09 5.17 -8.69
CA LEU A 174 -0.09 4.52 -9.54
C LEU A 174 1.16 4.13 -8.75
N ASP A 175 1.52 4.90 -7.73
CA ASP A 175 2.63 4.66 -6.82
C ASP A 175 2.40 5.36 -5.46
N TYR A 176 3.48 5.47 -4.67
CA TYR A 176 3.42 6.11 -3.36
C TYR A 176 3.04 7.59 -3.42
N LEU A 177 3.41 8.34 -4.46
CA LEU A 177 3.16 9.79 -4.54
C LEU A 177 1.70 10.14 -4.79
N ASP A 178 0.92 9.20 -5.33
CA ASP A 178 -0.53 9.31 -5.53
C ASP A 178 -1.32 8.88 -4.29
N ALA A 179 -0.76 7.97 -3.48
CA ALA A 179 -1.45 7.33 -2.37
C ALA A 179 -0.78 7.58 -1.01
N CYS A 180 0.18 8.49 -0.89
CA CYS A 180 0.85 8.77 0.38
C CYS A 180 -0.16 9.34 1.41
N PRO A 181 -0.16 8.86 2.67
CA PRO A 181 -1.14 9.31 3.67
C PRO A 181 -1.10 10.81 3.96
N VAL A 182 0.10 11.40 3.97
CA VAL A 182 0.30 12.83 4.18
C VAL A 182 1.36 13.32 3.20
N ARG A 183 1.03 14.41 2.49
CA ARG A 183 1.95 15.12 1.60
C ARG A 183 1.80 16.61 1.81
N GLY A 184 2.92 17.30 1.86
CA GLY A 184 2.98 18.76 1.96
C GLY A 184 3.86 19.34 0.87
N MET A 185 3.59 20.59 0.49
CA MET A 185 4.51 21.43 -0.24
C MET A 185 4.72 22.70 0.56
N ARG A 186 5.98 23.10 0.72
CA ARG A 186 6.35 24.34 1.37
C ARG A 186 6.93 25.33 0.37
N ARG A 187 6.61 26.61 0.52
CA ARG A 187 7.26 27.73 -0.17
C ARG A 187 7.76 28.73 0.88
N GLY A 188 9.07 29.01 0.91
CA GLY A 188 9.71 29.93 1.88
C GLY A 188 10.94 29.33 2.58
N GLY A 189 11.51 30.08 3.55
CA GLY A 189 12.63 29.67 4.41
C GLY A 189 12.20 29.16 5.80
N GLY A 190 13.13 28.59 6.58
CA GLY A 190 12.87 28.00 7.91
C GLY A 190 12.97 26.47 7.96
N CYS A 191 12.94 25.88 9.15
CA CYS A 191 12.93 24.42 9.37
C CYS A 191 11.51 23.97 9.75
N GLU A 192 11.04 22.88 9.15
CA GLU A 192 9.74 22.27 9.45
C GLU A 192 9.95 20.77 9.68
N GLN A 193 9.22 20.19 10.63
CA GLN A 193 9.18 18.75 10.85
C GLN A 193 7.74 18.29 10.87
N MET A 194 7.45 17.21 10.15
CA MET A 194 6.14 16.57 10.11
C MET A 194 6.18 15.29 10.93
N HIS A 195 5.26 15.18 11.89
CA HIS A 195 5.05 13.98 12.68
C HIS A 195 3.66 13.42 12.40
N ALA A 196 3.57 12.14 12.08
CA ALA A 196 2.31 11.43 11.88
C ALA A 196 2.19 10.31 12.91
N LYS A 197 1.04 10.22 13.58
CA LYS A 197 0.71 9.14 14.51
C LYS A 197 -0.66 8.58 14.15
N VAL A 198 -0.76 7.26 14.11
CA VAL A 198 -2.00 6.53 13.84
C VAL A 198 -2.26 5.52 14.95
N LEU A 199 -3.52 5.40 15.34
CA LEU A 199 -4.02 4.39 16.26
C LEU A 199 -5.27 3.77 15.65
N VAL A 200 -5.32 2.45 15.58
CA VAL A 200 -6.55 1.69 15.29
C VAL A 200 -6.65 0.60 16.36
N SER A 201 -7.85 0.41 16.86
CA SER A 201 -8.18 -0.57 17.87
C SER A 201 -9.50 -1.23 17.48
N PRO A 202 -9.69 -2.52 17.77
CA PRO A 202 -10.98 -3.17 17.55
C PRO A 202 -12.05 -2.45 18.38
N THR A 203 -13.22 -2.23 17.79
CA THR A 203 -14.37 -1.74 18.56
C THR A 203 -14.83 -2.88 19.50
N PRO A 204 -14.96 -2.66 20.81
CA PRO A 204 -15.51 -3.67 21.70
C PRO A 204 -16.92 -4.07 21.22
N ALA A 205 -17.19 -5.38 21.18
CA ALA A 205 -18.51 -5.90 20.79
C ALA A 205 -19.61 -5.24 21.66
N PRO A 206 -20.78 -4.91 21.08
CA PRO A 206 -21.87 -4.36 21.87
C PRO A 206 -22.21 -5.36 22.98
N VAL A 207 -22.13 -4.92 24.24
CA VAL A 207 -22.60 -5.70 25.38
C VAL A 207 -24.11 -5.77 25.25
N ILE A 208 -24.63 -6.91 24.77
CA ILE A 208 -26.06 -7.21 24.83
C ILE A 208 -26.38 -7.43 26.32
N LEU A 209 -26.77 -6.37 27.02
CA LEU A 209 -27.40 -6.48 28.32
C LEU A 209 -28.78 -7.10 28.11
N VAL A 210 -28.84 -8.43 28.21
CA VAL A 210 -30.11 -9.13 28.36
C VAL A 210 -30.67 -8.74 29.72
N GLN A 211 -31.56 -7.74 29.74
CA GLN A 211 -32.44 -7.53 30.89
C GLN A 211 -33.37 -8.74 30.97
N GLN A 212 -33.07 -9.66 31.89
CA GLN A 212 -34.03 -10.67 32.32
C GLN A 212 -35.20 -9.93 33.00
N GLN A 213 -36.40 -10.07 32.44
CA GLN A 213 -37.65 -9.68 33.08
C GLN A 213 -38.00 -10.63 34.22
#